data_AF-A0A3M5L7C0-F1
#
_entry.id   AF-A0A3M5L7C0-F1
#
_cell.length_a   1.000
_cell.length_b   1.000
_cell.length_c   1.000
_cell.angle_alpha   90.00
_cell.angle_beta   90.00
_cell.angle_gamma   90.00
#
_symmetry.space_group_name_H-M   'P 1'
#
loop_
_entity.id
_entity.type
_entity.pdbx_description
1 polymer ?
#
loop_
_entity_poly.entity_id
_entity_poly.type
_entity_poly.pdbx_seq_one_letter_code
_entity_poly.pdbx_strand_id
1 'polypeptide(L)'
;MNKRKMIGAHSALALLALAVSQVHAADPTVQQGREDRAEKAAQKTLAKMTMEEKLAYIGGTGGWDVKPLTNYGVPQIHGADGGVGVRYTSEGNDQGVVYPSGPNLAATFNPRRAIDLGRALGYDTAVGGYQFITGPGVNLYRMPYGGRAFEYLSGEDPFLGASLAPGVINGIQSRGVWANAKHYAANDQESNRFNLDQKMPERVLREMSLPAFESSSKNGNVAMMMCAFQKVNGDFACESEHLIAQILKKEWGFKGFVQSDYNAVVHGFEAARAGADLDMMGYQMNSSVLKPHLDAGDLSAATIDDKVRRILKQIYLYKFDSKTPLTTHNMNSSTSNKVALNAAREGIVLLKNQDNLLPLDKQKVKKIAVVGTLAKYSPPTGFGSANVMASHYVSELSGLQQIAPNAKVDFIEGLSLDPSTSA
;
A
#
# COMPACT_ATOMS: atom_id res chain seq x y z
N MET A 1 4.99 1.45 46.71
CA MET A 1 4.27 2.07 45.57
C MET A 1 5.27 2.64 44.57
N ASN A 2 5.68 1.85 43.59
CA ASN A 2 6.55 2.32 42.50
C ASN A 2 5.70 3.00 41.42
N LYS A 3 5.77 4.33 41.34
CA LYS A 3 5.19 5.11 40.24
C LYS A 3 6.04 4.91 38.99
N ARG A 4 5.69 3.94 38.13
CA ARG A 4 6.17 3.92 36.74
C ARG A 4 5.58 5.13 36.01
N LYS A 5 6.43 6.09 35.64
CA LYS A 5 6.06 7.17 34.71
C LYS A 5 5.65 6.53 33.39
N MET A 6 4.37 6.58 33.05
CA MET A 6 3.90 6.25 31.71
C MET A 6 4.49 7.27 30.74
N ILE A 7 5.30 6.76 29.81
CA ILE A 7 5.75 7.51 28.64
C ILE A 7 4.50 7.73 27.80
N GLY A 8 4.05 8.98 27.64
CA GLY A 8 2.86 9.30 26.86
C GLY A 8 3.03 8.93 25.39
N ALA A 9 1.93 8.60 24.70
CA ALA A 9 1.92 8.20 23.29
C ALA A 9 2.67 9.15 22.34
N HIS A 10 2.78 10.44 22.70
CA HIS A 10 3.54 11.44 21.95
C HIS A 10 5.06 11.16 21.93
N SER A 11 5.61 10.55 22.99
CA SER A 11 7.04 10.23 23.09
C SER A 11 7.41 8.94 22.33
N ALA A 12 6.47 8.02 22.14
CA ALA A 12 6.69 6.80 21.37
C ALA A 12 6.75 7.07 19.85
N LEU A 13 5.90 7.97 19.32
CA LEU A 13 5.99 8.41 17.92
C LEU A 13 7.26 9.24 17.64
N ALA A 14 7.71 10.05 18.60
CA ALA A 14 8.94 10.84 18.46
C ALA A 14 10.22 9.97 18.37
N LEU A 15 10.25 8.83 19.07
CA LEU A 15 11.36 7.86 18.96
C LEU A 15 11.33 7.09 17.62
N LEU A 16 10.14 6.89 17.03
CA LEU A 16 9.97 6.34 15.68
C LEU A 16 10.60 7.24 14.60
N ALA A 17 10.39 8.55 14.73
CA ALA A 17 10.93 9.53 13.80
C ALA A 17 12.47 9.41 13.70
N LEU A 18 13.16 9.18 14.82
CA LEU A 18 14.63 9.05 14.88
C LEU A 18 15.16 7.73 14.26
N ALA A 19 14.38 6.66 14.26
CA ALA A 19 14.77 5.39 13.63
C ALA A 19 14.54 5.36 12.11
N VAL A 20 13.57 6.14 11.62
CA VAL A 20 13.19 6.22 10.20
C VAL A 20 13.93 7.35 9.46
N SER A 21 14.44 8.38 10.17
CA SER A 21 14.96 9.61 9.56
C SER A 21 16.40 9.57 9.01
N GLN A 22 17.11 8.45 9.02
CA GLN A 22 18.54 8.43 8.68
C GLN A 22 18.90 8.08 7.23
N VAL A 23 17.97 8.16 6.26
CA VAL A 23 18.35 8.00 4.85
C VAL A 23 17.71 9.06 3.96
N HIS A 24 18.44 10.15 3.74
CA HIS A 24 18.17 11.22 2.76
C HIS A 24 16.89 12.05 3.00
N ALA A 25 16.70 12.57 4.22
CA ALA A 25 15.80 13.72 4.36
C ALA A 25 16.41 14.89 3.59
N ALA A 26 15.72 15.33 2.52
CA ALA A 26 16.04 16.60 1.88
C ALA A 26 15.99 17.72 2.93
N ASP A 27 16.82 18.74 2.77
CA ASP A 27 16.76 19.94 3.62
C ASP A 27 15.30 20.42 3.71
N PRO A 28 14.74 20.57 4.93
CA PRO A 28 13.35 20.99 5.13
C PRO A 28 12.98 22.26 4.35
N THR A 29 13.93 23.17 4.17
CA THR A 29 13.72 24.41 3.39
C THR A 29 13.58 24.13 1.89
N VAL A 30 14.36 23.19 1.35
CA VAL A 30 14.29 22.76 -0.05
C VAL A 30 12.99 22.02 -0.32
N GLN A 31 12.56 21.16 0.62
CA GLN A 31 11.30 20.45 0.52
C GLN A 31 10.11 21.42 0.56
N GLN A 32 10.09 22.36 1.49
CA GLN A 32 9.05 23.39 1.55
C GLN A 32 9.01 24.21 0.26
N GLY A 33 10.16 24.64 -0.26
CA GLY A 33 10.22 25.37 -1.52
C GLY A 33 9.72 24.57 -2.74
N ARG A 34 9.85 23.24 -2.74
CA ARG A 34 9.24 22.38 -3.77
C ARG A 34 7.72 22.35 -3.63
N GLU A 35 7.21 22.19 -2.42
CA GLU A 35 5.77 22.18 -2.15
C GLU A 35 5.11 23.51 -2.53
N ASP A 36 5.74 24.64 -2.20
CA ASP A 36 5.20 25.96 -2.54
C ASP A 36 5.13 26.18 -4.05
N ARG A 37 6.14 25.68 -4.81
CA ARG A 37 6.11 25.74 -6.28
C ARG A 37 5.00 24.86 -6.85
N ALA A 38 4.85 23.65 -6.33
CA ALA A 38 3.79 22.74 -6.74
C ALA A 38 2.39 23.30 -6.45
N GLU A 39 2.22 23.92 -5.27
CA GLU A 39 0.99 24.60 -4.88
C GLU A 39 0.65 25.77 -5.83
N LYS A 40 1.63 26.63 -6.13
CA LYS A 40 1.44 27.75 -7.07
C LYS A 40 1.08 27.25 -8.48
N ALA A 41 1.71 26.16 -8.94
CA ALA A 41 1.38 25.56 -10.23
C ALA A 41 -0.04 24.99 -10.25
N ALA A 42 -0.43 24.26 -9.20
CA ALA A 42 -1.78 23.73 -9.03
C ALA A 42 -2.84 24.84 -9.07
N GLN A 43 -2.63 25.92 -8.31
CA GLN A 43 -3.55 27.07 -8.29
C GLN A 43 -3.64 27.76 -9.65
N LYS A 44 -2.52 27.90 -10.38
CA LYS A 44 -2.51 28.51 -11.73
C LYS A 44 -3.32 27.69 -12.74
N THR A 45 -3.25 26.36 -12.66
CA THR A 45 -4.06 25.48 -13.52
C THR A 45 -5.52 25.52 -13.09
N LEU A 46 -5.80 25.36 -11.80
CA LEU A 46 -7.15 25.38 -11.23
C LEU A 46 -7.92 26.67 -11.57
N ALA A 47 -7.26 27.83 -11.51
CA ALA A 47 -7.87 29.13 -11.80
C ALA A 47 -8.34 29.29 -13.26
N LYS A 48 -7.85 28.43 -14.17
CA LYS A 48 -8.25 28.42 -15.58
C LYS A 48 -9.35 27.40 -15.88
N MET A 49 -9.59 26.45 -14.98
CA MET A 49 -10.57 25.39 -15.18
C MET A 49 -11.99 25.89 -14.93
N THR A 50 -12.90 25.51 -15.81
CA THR A 50 -14.33 25.60 -15.59
C THR A 50 -14.79 24.62 -14.50
N MET A 51 -15.95 24.86 -13.90
CA MET A 51 -16.51 23.91 -12.92
C MET A 51 -16.77 22.53 -13.54
N GLU A 52 -17.18 22.49 -14.82
CA GLU A 52 -17.42 21.22 -15.52
C GLU A 52 -16.13 20.40 -15.67
N GLU A 53 -15.01 21.03 -16.05
CA GLU A 53 -13.71 20.34 -16.11
C GLU A 53 -13.27 19.84 -14.74
N LYS A 54 -13.52 20.61 -13.68
CA LYS A 54 -13.21 20.21 -12.29
C LYS A 54 -14.02 18.99 -11.86
N LEU A 55 -15.32 18.99 -12.12
CA LEU A 55 -16.23 17.88 -11.82
C LEU A 55 -15.89 16.62 -12.64
N ALA A 56 -15.50 16.79 -13.90
CA ALA A 56 -15.07 15.66 -14.74
C ALA A 56 -13.76 15.03 -14.24
N TYR A 57 -12.85 15.83 -13.67
CA TYR A 57 -11.52 15.41 -13.25
C TYR A 57 -11.48 14.60 -11.94
N ILE A 58 -12.41 14.86 -11.02
CA ILE A 58 -12.48 14.17 -9.71
C ILE A 58 -13.10 12.77 -9.78
N GLY A 59 -13.51 12.31 -10.97
CA GLY A 59 -13.83 10.92 -11.26
C GLY A 59 -12.72 10.26 -12.10
N GLY A 60 -12.29 9.07 -11.72
CA GLY A 60 -11.25 8.29 -12.39
C GLY A 60 -11.72 7.65 -13.71
N THR A 61 -10.85 6.84 -14.31
CA THR A 61 -11.11 6.13 -15.58
C THR A 61 -11.67 4.71 -15.40
N GLY A 62 -11.65 4.18 -14.18
CA GLY A 62 -11.95 2.78 -13.87
C GLY A 62 -10.77 1.81 -13.97
N GLY A 63 -9.56 2.25 -14.35
CA GLY A 63 -8.35 1.42 -14.50
C GLY A 63 -7.19 1.85 -13.59
N TRP A 64 -7.46 2.29 -12.37
CA TRP A 64 -6.57 3.05 -11.48
C TRP A 64 -6.16 4.45 -11.98
N ASP A 65 -6.28 4.74 -13.27
CA ASP A 65 -5.71 5.98 -13.79
C ASP A 65 -6.46 7.25 -13.35
N VAL A 66 -5.67 8.31 -13.14
CA VAL A 66 -6.18 9.68 -13.03
C VAL A 66 -6.29 10.26 -14.43
N LYS A 67 -7.46 10.80 -14.77
CA LYS A 67 -7.75 11.37 -16.09
C LYS A 67 -6.69 12.42 -16.51
N PRO A 68 -6.45 12.62 -17.81
CA PRO A 68 -5.64 13.74 -18.28
C PRO A 68 -6.37 15.08 -18.15
N LEU A 69 -5.60 16.15 -18.08
CA LEU A 69 -6.05 17.54 -18.29
C LEU A 69 -5.24 18.13 -19.44
N THR A 70 -5.46 17.60 -20.65
CA THR A 70 -4.63 17.87 -21.84
C THR A 70 -4.53 19.35 -22.18
N ASN A 71 -5.62 20.11 -22.05
CA ASN A 71 -5.65 21.57 -22.27
C ASN A 71 -4.71 22.35 -21.34
N TYR A 72 -4.29 21.72 -20.24
CA TYR A 72 -3.45 22.30 -19.19
C TYR A 72 -2.06 21.66 -19.11
N GLY A 73 -1.72 20.78 -20.08
CA GLY A 73 -0.43 20.11 -20.14
C GLY A 73 -0.22 19.03 -19.06
N VAL A 74 -1.30 18.52 -18.47
CA VAL A 74 -1.23 17.43 -17.49
C VAL A 74 -1.60 16.12 -18.20
N PRO A 75 -0.68 15.16 -18.31
CA PRO A 75 -0.96 13.87 -18.94
C PRO A 75 -1.85 13.00 -18.03
N GLN A 76 -2.31 11.87 -18.58
CA GLN A 76 -2.92 10.82 -17.78
C GLN A 76 -1.87 10.25 -16.83
N ILE A 77 -2.28 9.98 -15.60
CA ILE A 77 -1.42 9.37 -14.58
C ILE A 77 -1.82 7.91 -14.46
N HIS A 78 -0.88 7.01 -14.75
CA HIS A 78 -1.13 5.57 -14.75
C HIS A 78 -0.83 4.95 -13.39
N GLY A 79 -1.74 4.08 -12.95
CA GLY A 79 -1.63 3.36 -11.69
C GLY A 79 -1.61 1.85 -11.86
N ALA A 80 -0.99 1.16 -10.91
CA ALA A 80 -1.02 -0.31 -10.85
C ALA A 80 -1.36 -0.81 -9.44
N ASP A 81 -1.92 -2.02 -9.36
CA ASP A 81 -1.85 -2.85 -8.15
C ASP A 81 -0.47 -3.53 -8.05
N GLY A 82 0.04 -3.98 -6.90
CA GLY A 82 -0.35 -3.68 -5.53
C GLY A 82 0.83 -3.86 -4.55
N GLY A 83 0.57 -3.95 -3.24
CA GLY A 83 1.60 -3.86 -2.20
C GLY A 83 2.67 -4.96 -2.14
N VAL A 84 2.56 -6.04 -2.93
CA VAL A 84 3.49 -7.19 -2.94
C VAL A 84 4.10 -7.46 -4.33
N GLY A 85 3.97 -6.51 -5.25
CA GLY A 85 4.50 -6.59 -6.61
C GLY A 85 3.65 -5.76 -7.57
N VAL A 86 4.21 -5.38 -8.72
CA VAL A 86 3.49 -4.62 -9.75
C VAL A 86 2.71 -5.60 -10.63
N ARG A 87 1.42 -5.33 -10.79
CA ARG A 87 0.51 -6.02 -11.71
C ARG A 87 0.43 -5.20 -12.99
N TYR A 88 1.13 -5.67 -14.01
CA TYR A 88 1.33 -5.00 -15.30
C TYR A 88 0.09 -5.07 -16.22
N THR A 89 -1.05 -4.52 -15.77
CA THR A 89 -2.34 -4.65 -16.46
C THR A 89 -2.36 -4.02 -17.85
N SER A 90 -1.66 -2.89 -18.07
CA SER A 90 -1.54 -2.29 -19.41
C SER A 90 -0.60 -3.04 -20.34
N GLU A 91 0.22 -3.94 -19.80
CA GLU A 91 1.16 -4.79 -20.53
C GLU A 91 0.66 -6.24 -20.61
N GLY A 92 -0.66 -6.48 -20.50
CA GLY A 92 -1.24 -7.82 -20.64
C GLY A 92 -1.10 -8.71 -19.41
N ASN A 93 -0.84 -8.13 -18.22
CA ASN A 93 -0.51 -8.83 -16.98
C ASN A 93 0.79 -9.64 -17.07
N ASP A 94 1.81 -9.02 -17.67
CA ASP A 94 3.16 -9.60 -17.74
C ASP A 94 3.71 -9.96 -16.35
N GLN A 95 4.61 -10.94 -16.34
CA GLN A 95 5.23 -11.44 -15.12
C GLN A 95 6.24 -10.44 -14.56
N GLY A 96 6.34 -10.37 -13.23
CA GLY A 96 7.18 -9.41 -12.52
C GLY A 96 7.95 -10.00 -11.34
N VAL A 97 8.56 -9.11 -10.56
CA VAL A 97 9.11 -9.45 -9.25
C VAL A 97 7.97 -9.55 -8.24
N VAL A 98 7.91 -10.69 -7.54
CA VAL A 98 6.97 -10.93 -6.44
C VAL A 98 7.69 -10.74 -5.12
N TYR A 99 7.20 -9.82 -4.30
CA TYR A 99 7.71 -9.55 -2.96
C TYR A 99 7.02 -10.45 -1.92
N PRO A 100 7.66 -10.73 -0.79
CA PRO A 100 7.02 -11.45 0.30
C PRO A 100 5.78 -10.73 0.82
N SER A 101 4.90 -11.49 1.47
CA SER A 101 3.67 -11.00 2.07
C SER A 101 3.93 -9.90 3.12
N GLY A 102 2.92 -9.06 3.37
CA GLY A 102 2.95 -8.04 4.42
C GLY A 102 3.35 -8.62 5.79
N PRO A 103 2.77 -9.74 6.25
CA PRO A 103 3.19 -10.40 7.48
C PRO A 103 4.63 -10.90 7.48
N ASN A 104 5.19 -11.34 6.33
CA ASN A 104 6.60 -11.71 6.25
C ASN A 104 7.49 -10.47 6.46
N LEU A 105 7.18 -9.34 5.82
CA LEU A 105 7.89 -8.09 6.07
C LEU A 105 7.73 -7.64 7.53
N ALA A 106 6.53 -7.74 8.10
CA ALA A 106 6.25 -7.40 9.49
C ALA A 106 7.10 -8.22 10.47
N ALA A 107 7.22 -9.53 10.21
CA ALA A 107 8.01 -10.47 11.01
C ALA A 107 9.52 -10.18 11.02
N THR A 108 10.01 -9.31 10.13
CA THR A 108 11.41 -8.85 10.18
C THR A 108 11.68 -7.91 11.35
N PHE A 109 10.65 -7.20 11.86
CA PHE A 109 10.79 -6.09 12.80
C PHE A 109 11.87 -5.07 12.39
N ASN A 110 12.14 -4.95 11.07
CA ASN A 110 13.27 -4.19 10.55
C ASN A 110 12.81 -3.05 9.62
N PRO A 111 12.81 -1.79 10.07
CA PRO A 111 12.50 -0.63 9.25
C PRO A 111 13.42 -0.47 8.02
N ARG A 112 14.67 -0.90 8.09
CA ARG A 112 15.58 -0.87 6.93
C ARG A 112 15.12 -1.83 5.84
N ARG A 113 14.60 -3.01 6.23
CA ARG A 113 14.04 -3.97 5.27
C ARG A 113 12.79 -3.41 4.59
N ALA A 114 11.95 -2.69 5.33
CA ALA A 114 10.80 -1.98 4.76
C ALA A 114 11.22 -0.91 3.73
N ILE A 115 12.29 -0.15 4.01
CA ILE A 115 12.85 0.84 3.06
C ILE A 115 13.37 0.15 1.79
N ASP A 116 14.14 -0.93 1.94
CA ASP A 116 14.69 -1.68 0.81
C ASP A 116 13.56 -2.20 -0.11
N LEU A 117 12.53 -2.81 0.49
CA LEU A 117 11.36 -3.29 -0.24
C LEU A 117 10.63 -2.15 -0.95
N GLY A 118 10.37 -1.03 -0.26
CA GLY A 118 9.72 0.13 -0.88
C GLY A 118 10.53 0.69 -2.06
N ARG A 119 11.85 0.78 -1.94
CA ARG A 119 12.73 1.26 -3.03
C ARG A 119 12.75 0.36 -4.25
N ALA A 120 12.63 -0.95 -4.03
CA ALA A 120 12.59 -1.94 -5.10
C ALA A 120 11.21 -1.91 -5.78
N LEU A 121 10.12 -1.91 -5.00
CA LEU A 121 8.75 -1.81 -5.53
C LEU A 121 8.54 -0.50 -6.30
N GLY A 122 9.00 0.63 -5.77
CA GLY A 122 8.95 1.91 -6.47
C GLY A 122 9.79 1.95 -7.74
N TYR A 123 10.91 1.20 -7.79
CA TYR A 123 11.71 1.08 -9.00
C TYR A 123 10.96 0.25 -10.05
N ASP A 124 10.43 -0.92 -9.68
CA ASP A 124 9.68 -1.80 -10.57
C ASP A 124 8.41 -1.12 -11.10
N THR A 125 7.77 -0.29 -10.27
CA THR A 125 6.62 0.55 -10.68
C THR A 125 7.06 1.58 -11.71
N ALA A 126 8.13 2.33 -11.40
CA ALA A 126 8.63 3.38 -12.28
C ALA A 126 9.05 2.84 -13.65
N VAL A 127 9.81 1.73 -13.71
CA VAL A 127 10.28 1.14 -14.98
C VAL A 127 9.18 0.44 -15.77
N GLY A 128 8.06 0.13 -15.12
CA GLY A 128 6.83 -0.34 -15.74
C GLY A 128 6.04 0.74 -16.46
N GLY A 129 6.44 2.01 -16.35
CA GLY A 129 5.71 3.14 -16.94
C GLY A 129 4.64 3.75 -16.03
N TYR A 130 4.48 3.24 -14.80
CA TYR A 130 3.45 3.71 -13.87
C TYR A 130 3.97 4.83 -12.96
N GLN A 131 3.07 5.74 -12.61
CA GLN A 131 3.33 6.87 -11.72
C GLN A 131 2.92 6.60 -10.28
N PHE A 132 2.10 5.57 -10.03
CA PHE A 132 1.75 5.17 -8.67
C PHE A 132 1.46 3.68 -8.54
N ILE A 133 1.58 3.20 -7.30
CA ILE A 133 1.26 1.81 -6.92
C ILE A 133 0.24 1.82 -5.78
N THR A 134 -0.76 0.94 -5.82
CA THR A 134 -1.76 0.80 -4.74
C THR A 134 -1.18 0.07 -3.53
N GLY A 135 -0.21 0.67 -2.86
CA GLY A 135 0.37 0.10 -1.65
C GLY A 135 1.26 1.08 -0.88
N PRO A 136 1.59 0.77 0.38
CA PRO A 136 1.32 -0.51 1.05
C PRO A 136 -0.08 -0.65 1.67
N GLY A 137 -0.49 -1.90 1.90
CA GLY A 137 -1.61 -2.24 2.78
C GLY A 137 -1.19 -2.21 4.27
N VAL A 138 -1.97 -1.52 5.11
CA VAL A 138 -1.62 -1.26 6.52
C VAL A 138 -2.79 -1.47 7.49
N ASN A 139 -3.86 -2.14 7.07
CA ASN A 139 -4.94 -2.53 7.97
C ASN A 139 -4.44 -3.48 9.06
N LEU A 140 -5.15 -3.51 10.19
CA LEU A 140 -4.74 -4.30 11.34
C LEU A 140 -5.15 -5.76 11.14
N TYR A 141 -4.29 -6.69 11.55
CA TYR A 141 -4.67 -8.09 11.66
C TYR A 141 -5.52 -8.30 12.92
N ARG A 142 -6.79 -7.92 12.84
CA ARG A 142 -7.72 -7.98 13.97
C ARG A 142 -8.21 -9.40 14.25
N MET A 143 -8.33 -10.24 13.22
CA MET A 143 -8.93 -11.56 13.32
C MET A 143 -8.26 -12.57 12.40
N PRO A 144 -8.18 -13.86 12.79
CA PRO A 144 -7.42 -14.87 12.05
C PRO A 144 -7.99 -15.23 10.68
N TYR A 145 -9.23 -14.81 10.37
CA TYR A 145 -9.91 -15.11 9.11
C TYR A 145 -9.92 -13.93 8.13
N GLY A 146 -9.10 -12.90 8.38
CA GLY A 146 -8.96 -11.77 7.46
C GLY A 146 -8.41 -12.22 6.11
N GLY A 147 -9.27 -12.30 5.08
CA GLY A 147 -8.90 -12.82 3.76
C GLY A 147 -7.77 -12.06 3.05
N ARG A 148 -7.50 -10.82 3.48
CA ARG A 148 -6.39 -9.97 2.99
C ARG A 148 -5.28 -9.74 4.02
N ALA A 149 -5.28 -10.46 5.15
CA ALA A 149 -4.24 -10.31 6.16
C ALA A 149 -2.82 -10.53 5.59
N PHE A 150 -2.67 -11.35 4.55
CA PHE A 150 -1.39 -11.54 3.85
C PHE A 150 -0.86 -10.26 3.18
N GLU A 151 -1.71 -9.29 2.85
CA GLU A 151 -1.32 -8.05 2.16
C GLU A 151 -0.88 -6.96 3.16
N TYR A 152 -1.29 -7.09 4.43
CA TYR A 152 -1.10 -6.04 5.42
C TYR A 152 0.18 -6.23 6.23
N LEU A 153 0.99 -5.17 6.30
CA LEU A 153 2.28 -5.18 7.02
C LEU A 153 2.18 -4.77 8.49
N SER A 154 0.98 -4.43 8.98
CA SER A 154 0.80 -3.98 10.36
C SER A 154 0.87 -5.10 11.39
N GLY A 155 0.62 -6.36 11.01
CA GLY A 155 0.37 -7.42 11.99
C GLY A 155 -0.83 -7.06 12.89
N GLU A 156 -0.86 -7.61 14.10
CA GLU A 156 -1.91 -7.31 15.10
C GLU A 156 -1.56 -6.13 16.03
N ASP A 157 -0.35 -5.61 15.93
CA ASP A 157 0.16 -4.53 16.77
C ASP A 157 0.19 -3.19 16.00
N PRO A 158 -0.51 -2.15 16.48
CA PRO A 158 -0.58 -0.87 15.77
C PRO A 158 0.79 -0.17 15.65
N PHE A 159 1.70 -0.41 16.60
CA PHE A 159 3.01 0.20 16.61
C PHE A 159 3.93 -0.39 15.52
N LEU A 160 3.86 -1.71 15.27
CA LEU A 160 4.60 -2.37 14.20
C LEU A 160 4.23 -1.79 12.83
N GLY A 161 2.94 -1.67 12.54
CA GLY A 161 2.46 -1.01 11.31
C GLY A 161 2.91 0.44 11.20
N ALA A 162 2.80 1.20 12.29
CA ALA A 162 3.28 2.59 12.34
C ALA A 162 4.80 2.72 12.13
N SER A 163 5.57 1.70 12.50
CA SER A 163 7.04 1.67 12.38
C SER A 163 7.52 1.34 10.97
N LEU A 164 6.82 0.42 10.29
CA LEU A 164 7.26 -0.12 9.01
C LEU A 164 6.65 0.61 7.81
N ALA A 165 5.39 1.05 7.90
CA ALA A 165 4.68 1.68 6.78
C ALA A 165 5.42 2.90 6.21
N PRO A 166 5.94 3.85 7.02
CA PRO A 166 6.71 4.98 6.49
C PRO A 166 7.96 4.54 5.72
N GLY A 167 8.61 3.45 6.12
CA GLY A 167 9.79 2.92 5.42
C GLY A 167 9.45 2.49 3.99
N VAL A 168 8.38 1.70 3.83
CA VAL A 168 7.90 1.28 2.50
C VAL A 168 7.48 2.49 1.66
N ILE A 169 6.67 3.39 2.23
CA ILE A 169 6.15 4.60 1.56
C ILE A 169 7.31 5.49 1.08
N ASN A 170 8.23 5.84 1.98
CA ASN A 170 9.37 6.69 1.64
C ASN A 170 10.28 6.00 0.60
N GLY A 171 10.44 4.67 0.68
CA GLY A 171 11.15 3.88 -0.31
C GLY A 171 10.54 4.01 -1.70
N ILE A 172 9.22 3.83 -1.83
CA ILE A 172 8.50 3.97 -3.11
C ILE A 172 8.65 5.40 -3.63
N GLN A 173 8.35 6.39 -2.79
CA GLN A 173 8.35 7.81 -3.17
C GLN A 173 9.74 8.33 -3.55
N SER A 174 10.81 7.74 -3.00
CA SER A 174 12.19 8.07 -3.39
C SER A 174 12.51 7.72 -4.85
N ARG A 175 11.69 6.89 -5.51
CA ARG A 175 11.78 6.57 -6.94
C ARG A 175 10.96 7.50 -7.83
N GLY A 176 10.31 8.51 -7.24
CA GLY A 176 9.47 9.45 -7.97
C GLY A 176 8.14 8.84 -8.41
N VAL A 177 7.58 7.95 -7.59
CA VAL A 177 6.29 7.26 -7.78
C VAL A 177 5.43 7.56 -6.54
N TRP A 178 4.12 7.73 -6.68
CA TRP A 178 3.26 7.84 -5.51
C TRP A 178 3.04 6.48 -4.83
N ALA A 179 3.21 6.47 -3.51
CA ALA A 179 2.69 5.40 -2.66
C ALA A 179 1.24 5.70 -2.27
N ASN A 180 0.48 4.65 -1.98
CA ASN A 180 -0.92 4.72 -1.60
C ASN A 180 -1.19 3.85 -0.37
N ALA A 181 -1.27 4.47 0.80
CA ALA A 181 -1.57 3.76 2.04
C ALA A 181 -3.05 3.35 2.07
N LYS A 182 -3.31 2.05 2.23
CA LYS A 182 -4.67 1.49 2.13
C LYS A 182 -4.97 0.43 3.18
N HIS A 183 -6.22 0.19 3.56
CA HIS A 183 -7.45 0.89 3.19
C HIS A 183 -7.97 1.66 4.40
N TYR A 184 -8.04 2.98 4.29
CA TYR A 184 -8.38 3.92 5.33
C TYR A 184 -9.90 3.95 5.58
N ALA A 185 -10.43 3.42 6.69
CA ALA A 185 -9.75 2.67 7.75
C ALA A 185 -10.60 1.46 8.16
N ALA A 186 -10.01 0.57 8.97
CA ALA A 186 -10.69 -0.61 9.54
C ALA A 186 -11.26 -1.61 8.50
N ASN A 187 -10.59 -1.79 7.36
CA ASN A 187 -10.91 -2.86 6.41
C ASN A 187 -10.26 -4.18 6.83
N ASP A 188 -10.63 -4.70 7.99
CA ASP A 188 -9.92 -5.81 8.63
C ASP A 188 -10.54 -7.19 8.29
N GLN A 189 -11.60 -7.23 7.48
CA GLN A 189 -12.26 -8.45 7.03
C GLN A 189 -12.89 -8.31 5.63
N GLU A 190 -12.90 -9.41 4.87
CA GLU A 190 -13.48 -9.42 3.52
C GLU A 190 -14.98 -9.72 3.53
N SER A 191 -15.44 -10.51 4.50
CA SER A 191 -16.84 -10.90 4.62
C SER A 191 -17.73 -9.67 4.77
N ASN A 192 -18.64 -9.50 3.82
CA ASN A 192 -19.59 -8.38 3.74
C ASN A 192 -18.94 -6.98 3.73
N ARG A 193 -17.70 -6.84 3.24
CA ARG A 193 -16.94 -5.57 3.28
C ARG A 193 -17.64 -4.38 2.58
N PHE A 194 -18.61 -4.62 1.70
CA PHE A 194 -19.37 -3.56 1.03
C PHE A 194 -20.54 -3.01 1.85
N ASN A 195 -21.02 -3.73 2.88
CA ASN A 195 -22.20 -3.32 3.66
C ASN A 195 -21.98 -3.33 5.17
N LEU A 196 -20.90 -3.96 5.64
CA LEU A 196 -20.58 -4.06 7.05
C LEU A 196 -20.45 -2.68 7.69
N ASP A 197 -20.94 -2.54 8.91
CA ASP A 197 -20.66 -1.38 9.77
C ASP A 197 -19.78 -1.79 10.95
N GLN A 198 -18.51 -1.38 10.87
CA GLN A 198 -17.52 -1.57 11.91
C GLN A 198 -17.81 -0.60 13.07
N LYS A 199 -18.60 -1.05 14.05
CA LYS A 199 -18.82 -0.31 15.29
C LYS A 199 -17.64 -0.45 16.23
N MET A 200 -16.97 0.65 16.53
CA MET A 200 -15.85 0.67 17.48
C MET A 200 -15.78 2.00 18.27
N PRO A 201 -15.47 1.95 19.56
CA PRO A 201 -15.23 3.17 20.34
C PRO A 201 -14.08 3.99 19.76
N GLU A 202 -14.16 5.32 19.89
CA GLU A 202 -13.13 6.25 19.38
C GLU A 202 -11.73 5.88 19.85
N ARG A 203 -11.59 5.45 21.10
CA ARG A 203 -10.32 4.99 21.65
C ARG A 203 -9.73 3.81 20.86
N VAL A 204 -10.55 2.82 20.49
CA VAL A 204 -10.09 1.66 19.70
C VAL A 204 -9.71 2.09 18.30
N LEU A 205 -10.54 2.93 17.67
CA LEU A 205 -10.24 3.49 16.34
C LEU A 205 -8.86 4.19 16.35
N ARG A 206 -8.63 5.08 17.32
CA ARG A 206 -7.42 5.89 17.46
C ARG A 206 -6.19 5.09 17.87
N GLU A 207 -6.32 4.16 18.81
CA GLU A 207 -5.18 3.42 19.35
C GLU A 207 -4.84 2.16 18.53
N MET A 208 -5.77 1.60 17.75
CA MET A 208 -5.57 0.32 17.05
C MET A 208 -5.62 0.44 15.53
N SER A 209 -6.70 1.00 14.97
CA SER A 209 -6.93 0.96 13.52
C SER A 209 -6.26 2.09 12.74
N LEU A 210 -6.02 3.23 13.40
CA LEU A 210 -5.47 4.45 12.78
C LEU A 210 -3.95 4.67 12.89
N PRO A 211 -3.18 4.13 13.85
CA PRO A 211 -1.76 4.50 14.03
C PRO A 211 -0.86 4.30 12.79
N ALA A 212 -1.07 3.22 12.04
CA ALA A 212 -0.30 2.97 10.82
C ALA A 212 -0.59 4.02 9.72
N PHE A 213 -1.84 4.46 9.62
CA PHE A 213 -2.24 5.53 8.69
C PHE A 213 -1.76 6.91 9.15
N GLU A 214 -1.82 7.18 10.46
CA GLU A 214 -1.28 8.42 11.03
C GLU A 214 0.21 8.54 10.74
N SER A 215 0.97 7.46 10.97
CA SER A 215 2.40 7.42 10.67
C SER A 215 2.67 7.51 9.16
N SER A 216 1.84 6.87 8.32
CA SER A 216 1.92 6.99 6.86
C SER A 216 1.75 8.45 6.40
N SER A 217 0.85 9.20 7.04
CA SER A 217 0.65 10.63 6.79
C SER A 217 1.81 11.47 7.31
N LYS A 218 2.17 11.34 8.60
CA LYS A 218 3.10 12.27 9.28
C LYS A 218 4.58 11.94 9.04
N ASN A 219 4.93 10.66 8.99
CA ASN A 219 6.31 10.18 8.85
C ASN A 219 6.62 9.67 7.43
N GLY A 220 5.61 9.18 6.72
CA GLY A 220 5.73 8.74 5.33
C GLY A 220 5.46 9.84 4.29
N ASN A 221 4.79 10.93 4.67
CA ASN A 221 4.29 11.94 3.73
C ASN A 221 3.63 11.30 2.50
N VAL A 222 2.78 10.29 2.74
CA VAL A 222 2.19 9.50 1.66
C VAL A 222 1.42 10.40 0.69
N ALA A 223 1.63 10.20 -0.61
CA ALA A 223 0.99 11.00 -1.64
C ALA A 223 -0.52 10.72 -1.72
N MET A 224 -0.91 9.47 -1.50
CA MET A 224 -2.28 8.98 -1.64
C MET A 224 -2.73 8.19 -0.41
N MET A 225 -3.99 8.34 -0.05
CA MET A 225 -4.67 7.50 0.94
C MET A 225 -5.90 6.89 0.27
N MET A 226 -6.03 5.56 0.27
CA MET A 226 -7.19 4.89 -0.30
C MET A 226 -8.24 4.66 0.78
N CYS A 227 -9.43 5.24 0.67
CA CYS A 227 -10.51 5.00 1.62
C CYS A 227 -11.19 3.64 1.38
N ALA A 228 -11.65 3.01 2.45
CA ALA A 228 -12.16 1.64 2.45
C ALA A 228 -13.64 1.52 2.02
N PHE A 229 -14.09 0.27 1.81
CA PHE A 229 -15.45 -0.05 1.39
C PHE A 229 -16.50 0.08 2.49
N GLN A 230 -16.21 -0.48 3.65
CA GLN A 230 -17.19 -0.67 4.72
C GLN A 230 -17.53 0.64 5.42
N LYS A 231 -18.60 0.61 6.21
CA LYS A 231 -18.92 1.66 7.15
C LYS A 231 -18.05 1.56 8.40
N VAL A 232 -17.75 2.70 9.01
CA VAL A 232 -17.12 2.81 10.32
C VAL A 232 -17.99 3.74 11.16
N ASN A 233 -18.56 3.20 12.22
CA ASN A 233 -19.46 3.94 13.12
C ASN A 233 -20.67 4.62 12.44
N GLY A 234 -21.16 4.07 11.32
CA GLY A 234 -22.40 4.51 10.65
C GLY A 234 -22.22 5.05 9.23
N ASP A 235 -21.07 5.66 8.93
CA ASP A 235 -20.79 6.26 7.61
C ASP A 235 -19.86 5.35 6.81
N PHE A 236 -20.04 5.29 5.49
CA PHE A 236 -19.07 4.63 4.60
C PHE A 236 -17.70 5.29 4.75
N ALA A 237 -16.61 4.52 4.77
CA ALA A 237 -15.29 5.08 5.07
C ALA A 237 -14.86 6.17 4.07
N CYS A 238 -15.29 6.08 2.80
CA CYS A 238 -15.09 7.12 1.78
C CYS A 238 -16.01 8.34 1.91
N GLU A 239 -17.04 8.28 2.77
CA GLU A 239 -18.07 9.30 2.99
C GLU A 239 -18.03 9.84 4.44
N SER A 240 -17.06 9.41 5.23
CA SER A 240 -16.97 9.79 6.64
C SER A 240 -16.20 11.10 6.80
N GLU A 241 -16.92 12.18 7.09
CA GLU A 241 -16.34 13.46 7.51
C GLU A 241 -15.43 13.30 8.73
N HIS A 242 -15.82 12.41 9.65
CA HIS A 242 -15.05 12.13 10.85
C HIS A 242 -13.68 11.56 10.50
N LEU A 243 -13.62 10.50 9.67
CA LEU A 243 -12.34 9.93 9.27
C LEU A 243 -11.54 10.88 8.37
N ILE A 244 -12.15 11.44 7.32
CA ILE A 244 -11.40 12.13 6.27
C ILE A 244 -11.17 13.61 6.60
N ALA A 245 -12.23 14.40 6.76
CA ALA A 245 -12.10 15.84 6.97
C ALA A 245 -11.52 16.17 8.34
N GLN A 246 -12.04 15.54 9.40
CA GLN A 246 -11.65 15.84 10.78
C GLN A 246 -10.31 15.20 11.12
N ILE A 247 -10.19 13.88 11.06
CA ILE A 247 -8.97 13.18 11.50
C ILE A 247 -7.83 13.38 10.50
N LEU A 248 -7.99 12.87 9.28
CA LEU A 248 -6.91 12.81 8.31
C LEU A 248 -6.45 14.20 7.86
N LYS A 249 -7.38 15.04 7.41
CA LYS A 249 -7.04 16.34 6.81
C LYS A 249 -6.79 17.43 7.86
N LYS A 250 -7.64 17.57 8.87
CA LYS A 250 -7.54 18.65 9.87
C LYS A 250 -6.60 18.32 11.02
N GLU A 251 -6.78 17.21 11.71
CA GLU A 251 -5.95 16.87 12.89
C GLU A 251 -4.53 16.43 12.51
N TRP A 252 -4.39 15.57 11.49
CA TRP A 252 -3.06 15.10 11.07
C TRP A 252 -2.39 16.01 10.04
N GLY A 253 -3.14 16.90 9.40
CA GLY A 253 -2.61 17.84 8.42
C GLY A 253 -2.21 17.19 7.09
N PHE A 254 -2.85 16.07 6.69
CA PHE A 254 -2.53 15.31 5.49
C PHE A 254 -2.45 16.18 4.22
N LYS A 255 -1.30 16.11 3.53
CA LYS A 255 -0.95 16.94 2.37
C LYS A 255 -1.21 16.28 1.01
N GLY A 256 -1.47 14.98 1.00
CA GLY A 256 -1.85 14.23 -0.19
C GLY A 256 -3.32 14.39 -0.56
N PHE A 257 -3.83 13.43 -1.32
CA PHE A 257 -5.23 13.32 -1.70
C PHE A 257 -5.82 11.95 -1.35
N VAL A 258 -7.13 11.91 -1.13
CA VAL A 258 -7.88 10.70 -0.80
C VAL A 258 -8.55 10.16 -2.05
N GLN A 259 -8.24 8.91 -2.37
CA GLN A 259 -8.85 8.17 -3.47
C GLN A 259 -9.78 7.09 -2.92
N SER A 260 -10.87 6.78 -3.60
CA SER A 260 -11.70 5.63 -3.26
C SER A 260 -11.06 4.30 -3.64
N ASP A 261 -11.32 3.25 -2.87
CA ASP A 261 -11.22 1.90 -3.43
C ASP A 261 -12.25 1.72 -4.57
N TYR A 262 -12.15 0.62 -5.30
CA TYR A 262 -12.92 0.32 -6.50
C TYR A 262 -14.42 0.25 -6.24
N ASN A 263 -15.18 1.29 -6.62
CA ASN A 263 -16.61 1.40 -6.37
C ASN A 263 -16.96 1.53 -4.87
N ALA A 264 -16.09 2.17 -4.08
CA ALA A 264 -16.29 2.40 -2.65
C ALA A 264 -17.10 3.67 -2.32
N VAL A 265 -17.25 4.59 -3.27
CA VAL A 265 -18.18 5.72 -3.12
C VAL A 265 -19.59 5.22 -3.43
N VAL A 266 -20.50 5.32 -2.46
CA VAL A 266 -21.90 4.95 -2.59
C VAL A 266 -22.75 6.18 -2.90
N HIS A 267 -22.47 7.30 -2.24
CA HIS A 267 -23.14 8.58 -2.43
C HIS A 267 -22.13 9.68 -2.75
N GLY A 268 -22.18 10.20 -3.98
CA GLY A 268 -21.23 11.21 -4.45
C GLY A 268 -21.21 12.49 -3.64
N PHE A 269 -22.39 13.01 -3.28
CA PHE A 269 -22.52 14.22 -2.45
C PHE A 269 -21.82 14.06 -1.10
N GLU A 270 -22.04 12.93 -0.42
CA GLU A 270 -21.47 12.69 0.90
C GLU A 270 -19.96 12.48 0.86
N ALA A 271 -19.45 11.76 -0.15
CA ALA A 271 -18.00 11.63 -0.37
C ALA A 271 -17.34 12.97 -0.68
N ALA A 272 -17.99 13.78 -1.53
CA ALA A 272 -17.53 15.13 -1.84
C ALA A 272 -17.51 16.03 -0.58
N ARG A 273 -18.54 15.96 0.27
CA ARG A 273 -18.60 16.72 1.53
C ARG A 273 -17.57 16.23 2.56
N ALA A 274 -17.41 14.91 2.69
CA ALA A 274 -16.45 14.26 3.59
C ALA A 274 -14.99 14.54 3.27
N GLY A 275 -14.69 14.91 2.03
CA GLY A 275 -13.35 15.25 1.59
C GLY A 275 -12.63 14.12 0.86
N ALA A 276 -13.32 13.09 0.35
CA ALA A 276 -12.74 12.25 -0.69
C ALA A 276 -12.38 13.14 -1.91
N ASP A 277 -11.22 12.93 -2.52
CA ASP A 277 -10.71 13.80 -3.59
C ASP A 277 -10.88 13.19 -4.98
N LEU A 278 -10.84 11.85 -5.08
CA LEU A 278 -10.95 11.10 -6.32
C LEU A 278 -11.86 9.88 -6.14
N ASP A 279 -13.00 9.85 -6.83
CA ASP A 279 -13.80 8.63 -7.01
C ASP A 279 -13.16 7.81 -8.13
N MET A 280 -12.56 6.66 -7.81
CA MET A 280 -11.77 5.89 -8.77
C MET A 280 -12.59 5.36 -9.96
N MET A 281 -13.87 5.04 -9.74
CA MET A 281 -14.76 4.64 -10.84
C MET A 281 -15.36 5.83 -11.59
N GLY A 282 -15.44 6.98 -10.92
CA GLY A 282 -16.04 8.20 -11.45
C GLY A 282 -17.56 8.13 -11.62
N TYR A 283 -18.22 7.16 -10.99
CA TYR A 283 -19.67 6.95 -11.11
C TYR A 283 -20.48 7.87 -10.20
N GLN A 284 -19.91 8.32 -9.08
CA GLN A 284 -20.61 9.07 -8.05
C GLN A 284 -20.09 10.50 -7.93
N MET A 285 -18.79 10.74 -8.09
CA MET A 285 -18.24 12.11 -8.07
C MET A 285 -18.04 12.64 -9.49
N ASN A 286 -19.14 13.05 -10.11
CA ASN A 286 -19.18 13.62 -11.46
C ASN A 286 -20.26 14.73 -11.55
N SER A 287 -20.36 15.37 -12.72
CA SER A 287 -21.26 16.52 -12.92
C SER A 287 -22.74 16.17 -12.72
N SER A 288 -23.20 14.99 -13.17
CA SER A 288 -24.63 14.63 -13.06
C SER A 288 -25.09 14.48 -11.60
N VAL A 289 -24.19 14.05 -10.71
CA VAL A 289 -24.48 13.89 -9.28
C VAL A 289 -24.23 15.18 -8.50
N LEU A 290 -23.12 15.86 -8.73
CA LEU A 290 -22.67 16.95 -7.85
C LEU A 290 -23.18 18.34 -8.27
N LYS A 291 -23.48 18.55 -9.56
CA LYS A 291 -23.95 19.85 -10.05
C LYS A 291 -25.27 20.31 -9.39
N PRO A 292 -26.29 19.44 -9.19
CA PRO A 292 -27.51 19.85 -8.49
C PRO A 292 -27.24 20.40 -7.07
N HIS A 293 -26.29 19.82 -6.34
CA HIS A 293 -25.91 20.27 -5.00
C HIS A 293 -25.10 21.57 -5.02
N LEU A 294 -24.30 21.81 -6.06
CA LEU A 294 -23.63 23.09 -6.27
C LEU A 294 -24.64 24.20 -6.58
N ASP A 295 -25.59 23.91 -7.47
CA ASP A 295 -26.61 24.87 -7.89
C ASP A 295 -27.59 25.20 -6.73
N ALA A 296 -27.86 24.23 -5.86
CA ALA A 296 -28.65 24.41 -4.63
C ALA A 296 -27.88 25.10 -3.49
N GLY A 297 -26.55 25.17 -3.55
CA GLY A 297 -25.70 25.73 -2.50
C GLY A 297 -25.35 24.76 -1.35
N ASP A 298 -25.72 23.48 -1.46
CA ASP A 298 -25.37 22.41 -0.50
C ASP A 298 -23.87 22.06 -0.56
N LEU A 299 -23.26 22.21 -1.75
CA LEU A 299 -21.80 22.16 -1.94
C LEU A 299 -21.28 23.52 -2.38
N SER A 300 -20.11 23.88 -1.87
CA SER A 300 -19.40 25.07 -2.33
C SER A 300 -18.48 24.76 -3.51
N ALA A 301 -18.26 25.73 -4.40
CA ALA A 301 -17.23 25.63 -5.43
C ALA A 301 -15.84 25.36 -4.82
N ALA A 302 -15.56 25.96 -3.65
CA ALA A 302 -14.31 25.75 -2.92
C ALA A 302 -14.08 24.28 -2.50
N THR A 303 -15.17 23.54 -2.23
CA THR A 303 -15.10 22.10 -1.92
C THR A 303 -14.60 21.28 -3.10
N ILE A 304 -15.01 21.63 -4.32
CA ILE A 304 -14.53 20.97 -5.55
C ILE A 304 -13.10 21.44 -5.89
N ASP A 305 -12.83 22.72 -5.71
CA ASP A 305 -11.52 23.32 -5.92
C ASP A 305 -10.43 22.66 -5.06
N ASP A 306 -10.68 22.39 -3.77
CA ASP A 306 -9.70 21.73 -2.90
C ASP A 306 -9.31 20.33 -3.40
N LYS A 307 -10.28 19.56 -3.93
CA LYS A 307 -10.05 18.21 -4.45
C LYS A 307 -9.11 18.23 -5.64
N VAL A 308 -9.45 19.04 -6.64
CA VAL A 308 -8.65 19.22 -7.85
C VAL A 308 -7.27 19.78 -7.51
N ARG A 309 -7.20 20.78 -6.61
CA ARG A 309 -5.95 21.36 -6.12
C ARG A 309 -5.04 20.32 -5.48
N ARG A 310 -5.56 19.42 -4.64
CA ARG A 310 -4.76 18.36 -3.98
C ARG A 310 -4.16 17.38 -4.98
N ILE A 311 -4.94 16.94 -5.96
CA ILE A 311 -4.47 16.06 -7.03
C ILE A 311 -3.38 16.76 -7.86
N LEU A 312 -3.67 17.97 -8.35
CA LEU A 312 -2.72 18.77 -9.14
C LEU A 312 -1.43 19.09 -8.36
N LYS A 313 -1.52 19.41 -7.06
CA LYS A 313 -0.36 19.67 -6.21
C LYS A 313 0.57 18.46 -6.23
N GLN A 314 0.06 17.24 -6.07
CA GLN A 314 0.89 16.04 -6.11
C GLN A 314 1.50 15.81 -7.49
N ILE A 315 0.75 16.07 -8.57
CA ILE A 315 1.25 15.93 -9.96
C ILE A 315 2.47 16.84 -10.18
N TYR A 316 2.36 18.12 -9.81
CA TYR A 316 3.46 19.07 -9.96
C TYR A 316 4.61 18.80 -8.97
N LEU A 317 4.32 18.32 -7.76
CA LEU A 317 5.34 18.00 -6.77
C LEU A 317 6.27 16.87 -7.24
N TYR A 318 5.70 15.88 -7.94
CA TYR A 318 6.41 14.74 -8.52
C TYR A 318 6.82 14.95 -9.98
N LYS A 319 6.46 16.10 -10.56
CA LYS A 319 6.76 16.52 -11.94
C LYS A 319 6.17 15.58 -13.00
N PHE A 320 5.00 15.01 -12.75
CA PHE A 320 4.35 14.12 -13.72
C PHE A 320 3.82 14.85 -14.95
N ASP A 321 3.72 16.18 -14.88
CA ASP A 321 3.39 17.06 -16.01
C ASP A 321 4.54 17.20 -17.04
N SER A 322 5.78 16.93 -16.64
CA SER A 322 6.97 17.24 -17.45
C SER A 322 7.96 16.09 -17.56
N LYS A 323 7.93 15.13 -16.64
CA LYS A 323 8.82 13.97 -16.62
C LYS A 323 8.16 12.80 -17.34
N THR A 324 8.82 12.32 -18.39
CA THR A 324 8.44 11.05 -19.04
C THR A 324 8.63 9.88 -18.07
N PRO A 325 7.64 8.98 -17.93
CA PRO A 325 7.80 7.75 -17.18
C PRO A 325 8.98 6.92 -17.68
N LEU A 326 9.58 6.12 -16.80
CA LEU A 326 10.59 5.16 -17.25
C LEU A 326 9.86 4.00 -17.91
N THR A 327 10.28 3.61 -19.12
CA THR A 327 9.66 2.51 -19.86
C THR A 327 10.73 1.52 -20.30
N THR A 328 11.72 1.27 -19.44
CA THR A 328 12.74 0.27 -19.73
C THR A 328 12.17 -1.15 -19.63
N HIS A 329 10.98 -1.33 -19.02
CA HIS A 329 10.27 -2.60 -18.86
C HIS A 329 11.14 -3.72 -18.28
N ASN A 330 12.05 -3.39 -17.35
CA ASN A 330 12.85 -4.39 -16.64
C ASN A 330 12.03 -5.01 -15.50
N MET A 331 11.07 -5.86 -15.86
CA MET A 331 10.13 -6.49 -14.94
C MET A 331 10.74 -7.63 -14.11
N ASN A 332 11.99 -8.02 -14.39
CA ASN A 332 12.74 -9.06 -13.68
C ASN A 332 14.09 -8.53 -13.13
N SER A 333 14.05 -7.38 -12.46
CA SER A 333 15.24 -6.76 -11.89
C SER A 333 15.96 -7.69 -10.91
N SER A 334 17.23 -7.99 -11.17
CA SER A 334 18.06 -8.82 -10.28
C SER A 334 18.23 -8.19 -8.89
N THR A 335 18.25 -6.85 -8.83
CA THR A 335 18.30 -6.10 -7.56
C THR A 335 17.00 -6.25 -6.79
N SER A 336 15.86 -6.10 -7.46
CA SER A 336 14.53 -6.26 -6.86
C SER A 336 14.31 -7.69 -6.37
N ASN A 337 14.69 -8.71 -7.16
CA ASN A 337 14.67 -10.11 -6.75
C ASN A 337 15.55 -10.38 -5.52
N LYS A 338 16.74 -9.76 -5.43
CA LYS A 338 17.61 -9.89 -4.25
C LYS A 338 16.96 -9.26 -3.01
N VAL A 339 16.27 -8.12 -3.17
CA VAL A 339 15.51 -7.50 -2.07
C VAL A 339 14.37 -8.40 -1.61
N ALA A 340 13.59 -8.97 -2.54
CA ALA A 340 12.52 -9.92 -2.23
C ALA A 340 13.06 -11.15 -1.48
N LEU A 341 14.17 -11.73 -1.94
CA LEU A 341 14.82 -12.86 -1.27
C LEU A 341 15.33 -12.51 0.13
N ASN A 342 15.92 -11.33 0.32
CA ASN A 342 16.40 -10.90 1.62
C ASN A 342 15.25 -10.65 2.60
N ALA A 343 14.16 -10.02 2.14
CA ALA A 343 12.94 -9.87 2.93
C ALA A 343 12.40 -11.24 3.36
N ALA A 344 12.28 -12.18 2.41
CA ALA A 344 11.76 -13.52 2.67
C ALA A 344 12.58 -14.22 3.76
N ARG A 345 13.91 -14.21 3.63
CA ARG A 345 14.84 -14.86 4.57
C ARG A 345 14.77 -14.25 5.97
N GLU A 346 14.66 -12.94 6.05
CA GLU A 346 14.63 -12.21 7.32
C GLU A 346 13.28 -12.34 8.03
N GLY A 347 12.19 -12.54 7.28
CA GLY A 347 10.83 -12.69 7.81
C GLY A 347 10.45 -14.14 8.19
N ILE A 348 11.31 -15.13 7.99
CA ILE A 348 11.04 -16.51 8.43
C ILE A 348 11.15 -16.59 9.96
N VAL A 349 10.08 -17.04 10.63
CA VAL A 349 10.05 -17.21 12.08
C VAL A 349 10.26 -18.69 12.44
N LEU A 350 11.35 -18.98 13.16
CA LEU A 350 11.61 -20.31 13.71
C LEU A 350 10.74 -20.55 14.97
N LEU A 351 9.58 -21.18 14.80
CA LEU A 351 8.63 -21.40 15.89
C LEU A 351 9.05 -22.49 16.89
N LYS A 352 9.69 -23.57 16.39
CA LYS A 352 10.13 -24.69 17.21
C LYS A 352 11.46 -25.24 16.66
N ASN A 353 12.43 -25.44 17.55
CA ASN A 353 13.69 -26.12 17.24
C ASN A 353 14.10 -27.00 18.43
N GLN A 354 13.63 -28.24 18.44
CA GLN A 354 13.92 -29.18 19.52
C GLN A 354 15.21 -29.94 19.22
N ASP A 355 15.99 -30.26 20.26
CA ASP A 355 17.21 -31.08 20.17
C ASP A 355 18.25 -30.55 19.17
N ASN A 356 18.24 -29.22 18.94
CA ASN A 356 19.09 -28.55 17.95
C ASN A 356 19.01 -29.17 16.55
N LEU A 357 17.81 -29.58 16.13
CA LEU A 357 17.57 -30.18 14.82
C LEU A 357 18.01 -29.25 13.66
N LEU A 358 17.70 -27.96 13.78
CA LEU A 358 18.12 -26.94 12.83
C LEU A 358 19.31 -26.11 13.36
N PRO A 359 20.25 -25.70 12.48
CA PRO A 359 20.28 -25.95 11.03
C PRO A 359 20.72 -27.38 10.68
N LEU A 360 20.22 -27.92 9.56
CA LEU A 360 20.68 -29.22 9.05
C LEU A 360 22.16 -29.15 8.65
N ASP A 361 22.96 -30.07 9.17
CA ASP A 361 24.39 -30.17 8.85
C ASP A 361 24.59 -30.82 7.47
N LYS A 362 24.98 -30.01 6.49
CA LYS A 362 25.22 -30.44 5.10
C LYS A 362 26.31 -31.52 4.95
N GLN A 363 27.22 -31.63 5.91
CA GLN A 363 28.26 -32.65 5.87
C GLN A 363 27.75 -33.99 6.41
N LYS A 364 26.84 -33.98 7.39
CA LYS A 364 26.29 -35.19 8.03
C LYS A 364 25.03 -35.72 7.34
N VAL A 365 24.15 -34.84 6.89
CA VAL A 365 22.89 -35.21 6.25
C VAL A 365 23.17 -35.66 4.82
N LYS A 366 23.03 -36.96 4.56
CA LYS A 366 23.25 -37.58 3.24
C LYS A 366 21.97 -37.86 2.47
N LYS A 367 20.83 -37.86 3.15
CA LYS A 367 19.51 -38.11 2.55
C LYS A 367 18.49 -37.16 3.16
N ILE A 368 17.65 -36.57 2.32
CA ILE A 368 16.59 -35.65 2.71
C ILE A 368 15.32 -36.14 2.00
N ALA A 369 14.26 -36.42 2.76
CA ALA A 369 12.93 -36.65 2.20
C ALA A 369 12.13 -35.34 2.33
N VAL A 370 11.69 -34.81 1.19
CA VAL A 370 10.84 -33.61 1.10
C VAL A 370 9.42 -34.07 0.83
N VAL A 371 8.49 -33.76 1.75
CA VAL A 371 7.12 -34.25 1.71
C VAL A 371 6.13 -33.09 1.53
N GLY A 372 5.22 -33.23 0.57
CA GLY A 372 4.12 -32.30 0.31
C GLY A 372 4.23 -31.54 -1.00
N THR A 373 3.14 -31.55 -1.79
CA THR A 373 3.01 -30.92 -3.13
C THR A 373 3.55 -29.49 -3.21
N LEU A 374 3.29 -28.68 -2.18
CA LEU A 374 3.72 -27.27 -2.15
C LEU A 374 5.23 -27.09 -2.32
N ALA A 375 6.05 -28.06 -1.90
CA ALA A 375 7.50 -27.96 -2.01
C ALA A 375 8.02 -28.02 -3.45
N LYS A 376 7.23 -28.55 -4.40
CA LYS A 376 7.66 -28.75 -5.80
C LYS A 376 7.31 -27.57 -6.70
N TYR A 377 6.19 -26.91 -6.44
CA TYR A 377 5.61 -25.89 -7.33
C TYR A 377 6.04 -24.47 -6.95
N SER A 378 5.47 -23.46 -7.63
CA SER A 378 5.67 -22.06 -7.25
C SER A 378 5.28 -21.86 -5.78
N PRO A 379 6.09 -21.13 -5.00
CA PRO A 379 5.71 -20.71 -3.66
C PRO A 379 4.32 -20.06 -3.69
N PRO A 380 3.45 -20.37 -2.71
CA PRO A 380 2.11 -19.82 -2.67
C PRO A 380 2.14 -18.30 -2.50
N THR A 381 1.29 -17.62 -3.24
CA THR A 381 1.05 -16.18 -3.13
C THR A 381 -0.38 -15.93 -2.66
N GLY A 382 -0.65 -14.74 -2.13
CA GLY A 382 -2.03 -14.35 -1.87
C GLY A 382 -2.80 -14.10 -3.17
N PHE A 383 -4.13 -14.15 -3.07
CA PHE A 383 -5.06 -13.96 -4.19
C PHE A 383 -5.58 -12.51 -4.24
N GLY A 384 -6.38 -12.20 -5.26
CA GLY A 384 -7.01 -10.88 -5.42
C GLY A 384 -6.11 -9.87 -6.12
N SER A 385 -6.33 -8.56 -5.87
CA SER A 385 -5.63 -7.50 -6.60
C SER A 385 -4.12 -7.46 -6.34
N ALA A 386 -3.67 -7.97 -5.19
CA ALA A 386 -2.26 -8.11 -4.86
C ALA A 386 -1.58 -9.33 -5.49
N ASN A 387 -2.30 -10.18 -6.23
CA ASN A 387 -1.71 -11.32 -6.91
C ASN A 387 -0.85 -10.88 -8.10
N VAL A 388 0.40 -11.32 -8.13
CA VAL A 388 1.37 -11.07 -9.21
C VAL A 388 2.02 -12.39 -9.58
N MET A 389 2.23 -12.60 -10.87
CA MET A 389 2.93 -13.77 -11.39
C MET A 389 4.43 -13.51 -11.41
N ALA A 390 5.20 -14.40 -10.77
CA ALA A 390 6.65 -14.29 -10.76
C ALA A 390 7.24 -14.66 -12.13
N SER A 391 8.15 -13.84 -12.66
CA SER A 391 8.90 -14.16 -13.87
C SER A 391 9.85 -15.35 -13.66
N HIS A 392 10.29 -15.55 -12.41
CA HIS A 392 11.13 -16.65 -11.99
C HIS A 392 10.88 -16.95 -10.52
N TYR A 393 10.85 -18.23 -10.13
CA TYR A 393 10.76 -18.66 -8.74
C TYR A 393 11.71 -19.82 -8.47
N VAL A 394 12.04 -20.03 -7.21
CA VAL A 394 12.74 -21.22 -6.72
C VAL A 394 11.79 -21.93 -5.77
N SER A 395 11.38 -23.16 -6.10
CA SER A 395 10.59 -23.99 -5.19
C SER A 395 11.44 -24.49 -4.02
N GLU A 396 10.82 -24.87 -2.91
CA GLU A 396 11.51 -25.37 -1.73
C GLU A 396 12.37 -26.61 -2.06
N LEU A 397 11.84 -27.52 -2.89
CA LEU A 397 12.55 -28.71 -3.36
C LEU A 397 13.79 -28.33 -4.17
N SER A 398 13.65 -27.42 -5.15
CA SER A 398 14.78 -26.97 -5.96
C SER A 398 15.82 -26.24 -5.11
N GLY A 399 15.38 -25.37 -4.19
CA GLY A 399 16.26 -24.67 -3.26
C GLY A 399 17.05 -25.61 -2.35
N LEU A 400 16.40 -26.68 -1.84
CA LEU A 400 17.07 -27.73 -1.06
C LEU A 400 18.08 -28.52 -1.88
N GLN A 401 17.76 -28.90 -3.11
CA GLN A 401 18.68 -29.58 -4.02
C GLN A 401 19.90 -28.72 -4.34
N GLN A 402 19.71 -27.41 -4.56
CA GLN A 402 20.80 -26.46 -4.81
C GLN A 402 21.71 -26.28 -3.58
N ILE A 403 21.14 -26.22 -2.37
CA ILE A 403 21.91 -25.92 -1.15
C ILE A 403 22.57 -27.16 -0.52
N ALA A 404 22.09 -28.36 -0.85
CA ALA A 404 22.57 -29.65 -0.38
C ALA A 404 22.93 -30.61 -1.55
N PRO A 405 23.86 -30.24 -2.45
CA PRO A 405 24.17 -31.01 -3.67
C PRO A 405 24.76 -32.41 -3.39
N ASN A 406 25.29 -32.64 -2.19
CA ASN A 406 25.89 -33.91 -1.76
C ASN A 406 24.90 -34.83 -1.04
N ALA A 407 23.65 -34.39 -0.85
CA ALA A 407 22.59 -35.20 -0.25
C ALA A 407 21.67 -35.73 -1.36
N LYS A 408 21.21 -36.98 -1.22
CA LYS A 408 20.09 -37.48 -2.02
C LYS A 408 18.81 -36.82 -1.52
N VAL A 409 18.18 -35.98 -2.35
CA VAL A 409 16.90 -35.32 -2.03
C VAL A 409 15.77 -36.05 -2.75
N ASP A 410 15.00 -36.83 -2.00
CA ASP A 410 13.83 -37.55 -2.48
C ASP A 410 12.56 -36.69 -2.26
N PHE A 411 11.67 -36.62 -3.25
CA PHE A 411 10.40 -35.89 -3.16
C PHE A 411 9.24 -36.87 -3.05
N ILE A 412 8.34 -36.60 -2.11
CA ILE A 412 7.14 -37.40 -1.83
C ILE A 412 5.94 -36.44 -1.90
N GLU A 413 5.09 -36.62 -2.91
CA GLU A 413 4.04 -35.66 -3.24
C GLU A 413 2.99 -35.50 -2.12
N GLY A 414 2.64 -36.58 -1.45
CA GLY A 414 1.72 -36.57 -0.33
C GLY A 414 2.05 -37.67 0.67
N LEU A 415 1.63 -37.47 1.91
CA LEU A 415 1.52 -38.57 2.86
C LEU A 415 0.27 -39.35 2.49
N SER A 416 0.41 -40.53 1.89
CA SER A 416 -0.72 -41.46 1.87
C SER A 416 -0.74 -42.20 3.21
N LEU A 417 -1.94 -42.32 3.78
CA LEU A 417 -2.19 -43.22 4.91
C LEU A 417 -2.13 -44.70 4.48
N ASP A 418 -2.09 -44.96 3.18
CA ASP A 418 -1.87 -46.27 2.57
C ASP A 418 -0.46 -46.32 1.94
N PRO A 419 0.49 -47.06 2.54
CA PRO A 419 1.83 -47.23 2.01
C PRO A 419 1.88 -47.80 0.59
N SER A 420 0.86 -48.54 0.15
CA SER A 420 0.80 -49.14 -1.19
C SER A 420 0.53 -48.14 -2.31
N THR A 421 0.06 -46.93 -1.95
CA THR A 421 -0.21 -45.83 -2.89
C THR A 421 0.79 -44.67 -2.77
N SER A 422 1.82 -44.82 -1.93
CA SER A 422 2.82 -43.78 -1.63
C SER A 422 4.07 -43.79 -2.54
N ALA A 423 4.15 -44.69 -3.52
CA ALA A 423 5.36 -44.93 -4.32
C ALA A 423 5.26 -44.43 -5.75
#